data_AF-A0A370HC99-F1
#
_entry.id   AF-A0A370HC99-F1
#
_cell.length_a   1.000
_cell.length_b   1.000
_cell.length_c   1.000
_cell.angle_alpha   90.00
_cell.angle_beta   90.00
_cell.angle_gamma   90.00
#
_symmetry.space_group_name_H-M   'P 1'
#
loop_
_entity.id
_entity.type
_entity.pdbx_description
1 polymer ?
#
loop_
_entity_poly.entity_id
_entity_poly.type
_entity_poly.pdbx_seq_one_letter_code
_entity_poly.pdbx_strand_id
1 'polypeptide(L)'
;MGSQLGIILSEVLQFVRWGGLIILTIVILGIFISEAARSRLSPGRILVVAATGILAAVIFWLLPTLVNYARVDSNSIVPDHPVGSYQ
;
A
#
# COMPACT_ATOMS: atom_id res chain seq x y z
N MET A 1 -20.00 -11.39 12.88
CA MET A 1 -18.90 -12.28 13.29
C MET A 1 -18.24 -12.81 12.03
N GLY A 2 -16.98 -12.44 11.77
CA GLY A 2 -16.29 -12.87 10.55
C GLY A 2 -16.15 -14.40 10.53
N SER A 3 -16.34 -15.01 9.36
CA SER A 3 -16.05 -16.44 9.20
C SER A 3 -14.57 -16.70 9.52
N GLN A 4 -14.24 -17.91 9.97
CA GLN A 4 -12.84 -18.30 10.27
C GLN A 4 -11.91 -18.05 9.07
N LEU A 5 -12.43 -18.21 7.85
CA LEU A 5 -11.74 -17.85 6.61
C LEU A 5 -11.46 -16.34 6.49
N GLY A 6 -12.44 -15.49 6.83
CA GLY A 6 -12.27 -14.04 6.80
C GLY A 6 -11.21 -13.54 7.78
N ILE A 7 -11.10 -14.18 8.95
CA ILE A 7 -10.04 -13.89 9.93
C ILE A 7 -8.67 -14.25 9.34
N ILE A 8 -8.49 -15.46 8.80
CA ILE A 8 -7.22 -15.90 8.20
C ILE A 8 -6.79 -14.97 7.06
N LEU A 9 -7.72 -14.59 6.18
CA LEU A 9 -7.43 -13.67 5.08
C LEU A 9 -7.02 -12.27 5.56
N SER A 10 -7.63 -11.78 6.65
CA SER A 10 -7.23 -10.51 7.28
C SER A 10 -5.82 -10.57 7.85
N GLU A 11 -5.46 -11.66 8.54
CA GLU A 11 -4.11 -11.85 9.10
C GLU A 11 -3.05 -11.93 7.99
N VAL A 12 -3.32 -12.68 6.92
CA VAL A 12 -2.42 -12.76 5.75
C VAL A 12 -2.26 -11.39 5.10
N LEU A 13 -3.36 -10.64 4.94
CA LEU A 13 -3.31 -9.29 4.40
C LEU A 13 -2.45 -8.36 5.27
N GLN A 14 -2.60 -8.42 6.59
CA GLN A 14 -1.77 -7.63 7.51
C GLN A 14 -0.30 -8.03 7.40
N PHE A 15 0.00 -9.33 7.37
CA PHE A 15 1.36 -9.84 7.19
C PHE A 15 2.01 -9.29 5.91
N VAL A 16 1.31 -9.36 4.77
CA VAL A 16 1.81 -8.84 3.48
C VAL A 16 2.03 -7.33 3.54
N ARG A 17 1.12 -6.57 4.17
CA ARG A 17 1.26 -5.12 4.32
C ARG A 17 2.48 -4.74 5.15
N TRP A 18 2.63 -5.34 6.32
CA TRP A 18 3.77 -5.08 7.21
C TRP A 18 5.09 -5.52 6.58
N GLY A 19 5.13 -6.73 6.01
CA GLY A 19 6.32 -7.24 5.32
C GLY A 19 6.74 -6.35 4.15
N GLY A 20 5.78 -5.90 3.33
CA GLY A 20 6.06 -5.00 2.23
C GLY A 20 6.53 -3.61 2.67
N LEU A 21 5.98 -3.05 3.76
CA LEU A 21 6.49 -1.79 4.33
C LEU A 21 7.94 -1.91 4.82
N ILE A 22 8.30 -3.04 5.43
CA ILE A 22 9.68 -3.29 5.86
C ILE A 22 10.62 -3.31 4.65
N ILE A 23 10.28 -4.05 3.60
CA ILE A 23 11.07 -4.13 2.37
C ILE A 23 11.21 -2.74 1.74
N LEU A 24 10.11 -1.99 1.62
CA LEU A 24 10.11 -0.64 1.06
C LEU A 24 11.00 0.31 1.87
N THR A 25 10.95 0.21 3.20
CA THR A 25 11.78 0.99 4.11
C THR A 25 13.27 0.69 3.88
N ILE A 26 13.65 -0.58 3.77
CA ILE A 26 15.02 -1.00 3.47
C ILE A 26 15.50 -0.39 2.14
N VAL A 27 14.66 -0.42 1.10
CA VAL A 27 14.98 0.15 -0.22
C VAL A 27 15.19 1.66 -0.13
N ILE A 28 14.28 2.39 0.53
CA ILE A 28 14.38 3.85 0.71
C ILE A 28 15.66 4.21 1.48
N LEU A 29 15.97 3.49 2.55
CA LEU A 29 17.20 3.68 3.32
C LEU A 29 18.44 3.41 2.46
N GLY A 30 18.43 2.36 1.64
CA GLY A 30 19.50 2.08 0.69
C GLY A 30 19.74 3.23 -0.30
N ILE A 31 18.67 3.84 -0.82
CA ILE A 31 18.76 5.02 -1.69
C ILE A 31 19.38 6.20 -0.93
N PHE A 32 18.93 6.46 0.30
CA PHE A 32 19.48 7.53 1.14
C PHE A 32 20.98 7.36 1.39
N ILE A 33 21.40 6.15 1.77
CA ILE A 33 22.81 5.83 2.00
C ILE A 33 23.62 6.01 0.71
N SER A 34 23.09 5.57 -0.43
CA SER A 34 23.76 5.72 -1.73
C SER A 34 23.96 7.20 -2.12
N GLU A 35 22.93 8.03 -1.92
CA GLU A 35 23.01 9.47 -2.18
C GLU A 35 23.93 10.18 -1.18
N ALA A 36 23.95 9.74 0.09
CA ALA A 36 24.86 10.23 1.13
C ALA A 36 26.33 9.98 0.77
N ALA A 37 26.64 8.75 0.35
CA ALA A 37 27.98 8.34 -0.03
C ALA A 37 28.52 9.12 -1.25
N ARG A 38 27.63 9.62 -2.12
CA ARG A 38 28.00 10.44 -3.27
C ARG A 38 28.16 11.93 -2.94
N SER A 39 27.98 12.33 -1.68
CA SER A 39 27.95 13.74 -1.23
C SER A 39 26.93 14.60 -2.00
N ARG A 40 25.89 13.98 -2.57
CA ARG A 40 24.85 14.63 -3.39
C ARG A 40 23.59 15.00 -2.61
N LEU A 41 23.64 14.83 -1.28
CA LEU A 41 22.53 15.16 -0.39
C LEU A 41 22.43 16.67 -0.19
N SER A 42 21.84 17.36 -1.16
CA SER A 42 21.25 18.67 -0.87
C SER A 42 20.01 18.46 0.02
N PRO A 43 19.73 19.37 0.97
CA PRO A 43 18.55 19.27 1.83
C PRO A 43 17.23 19.10 1.05
N GLY A 44 17.12 19.76 -0.11
CA GLY A 44 15.97 19.61 -1.00
C GLY A 44 15.81 18.19 -1.56
N ARG A 45 16.91 17.53 -1.93
CA ARG A 45 16.87 16.16 -2.43
C ARG A 45 16.45 15.16 -1.35
N ILE A 46 16.92 15.37 -0.12
CA ILE A 46 16.50 14.56 1.04
C ILE A 46 14.99 14.62 1.21
N LEU A 47 14.41 15.82 1.18
CA LEU A 47 12.97 16.00 1.34
C LEU A 47 12.17 15.32 0.22
N VAL A 48 12.64 15.42 -1.03
CA VAL A 48 11.99 14.75 -2.16
C VAL A 48 12.03 13.23 -2.00
N VAL A 49 13.19 12.66 -1.68
CA VAL A 49 13.32 11.20 -1.49
C VAL A 49 12.47 10.73 -0.30
N ALA A 50 12.45 11.48 0.81
CA ALA A 50 11.62 11.16 1.96
C ALA A 50 10.12 11.22 1.61
N ALA A 51 9.67 12.29 0.96
CA ALA A 51 8.27 12.46 0.58
C ALA A 51 7.81 11.38 -0.41
N THR A 52 8.63 11.06 -1.41
CA THR A 52 8.33 9.97 -2.36
C THR A 52 8.30 8.61 -1.68
N GLY A 53 9.19 8.35 -0.72
CA GLY A 53 9.18 7.14 0.08
C GLY A 53 7.92 6.99 0.94
N ILE A 54 7.50 8.08 1.62
CA ILE A 54 6.26 8.12 2.40
C ILE A 54 5.05 7.89 1.49
N LEU A 55 4.98 8.58 0.34
CA LEU A 55 3.90 8.40 -0.61
C LEU A 55 3.83 6.95 -1.12
N ALA A 56 4.97 6.35 -1.45
CA ALA A 56 5.05 4.96 -1.87
C ALA A 56 4.56 4.01 -0.77
N ALA A 57 4.92 4.24 0.49
CA ALA A 57 4.45 3.47 1.64
C ALA A 57 2.92 3.54 1.80
N VAL A 58 2.35 4.74 1.70
CA VAL A 58 0.90 4.96 1.78
C VAL A 58 0.18 4.25 0.64
N ILE A 59 0.67 4.40 -0.60
CA ILE A 59 0.09 3.73 -1.77
C ILE A 59 0.14 2.22 -1.59
N PHE A 60 1.31 1.68 -1.22
CA PHE A 60 1.49 0.24 -1.01
C PHE A 60 0.54 -0.31 0.06
N TRP A 61 0.33 0.44 1.15
CA TRP A 61 -0.58 0.06 2.21
C TRP A 61 -2.05 0.05 1.76
N LEU A 62 -2.46 1.05 0.98
CA LEU A 62 -3.85 1.22 0.54
C LEU A 62 -4.22 0.29 -0.62
N LEU A 63 -3.28 0.01 -1.54
CA LEU A 63 -3.54 -0.70 -2.79
C LEU A 63 -4.33 -2.00 -2.64
N PRO A 64 -3.97 -2.91 -1.69
CA PRO A 64 -4.72 -4.15 -1.51
C PRO A 64 -6.19 -3.90 -1.11
N THR A 65 -6.45 -2.87 -0.32
CA THR A 65 -7.82 -2.48 0.06
C THR A 65 -8.58 -1.97 -1.16
N LEU A 66 -7.96 -1.09 -1.94
CA LEU A 66 -8.58 -0.49 -3.13
C LEU A 66 -8.89 -1.56 -4.18
N VAL A 67 -7.98 -2.50 -4.41
CA VAL A 67 -8.21 -3.64 -5.31
C VAL A 67 -9.37 -4.51 -4.81
N ASN A 68 -9.45 -4.77 -3.50
CA ASN A 68 -10.58 -5.51 -2.93
C ASN A 68 -11.91 -4.77 -3.10
N TYR A 69 -11.95 -3.46 -2.84
CA TYR A 69 -13.15 -2.65 -3.09
C TYR A 69 -13.55 -2.66 -4.56
N ALA A 70 -12.62 -2.39 -5.48
CA ALA A 70 -12.88 -2.40 -6.91
C ALA A 70 -13.37 -3.78 -7.40
N ARG A 71 -12.84 -4.87 -6.84
CA ARG A 71 -13.29 -6.23 -7.15
C ARG A 71 -14.72 -6.48 -6.66
N VAL A 72 -15.05 -6.07 -5.44
CA VAL A 72 -16.42 -6.21 -4.91
C VAL A 72 -17.40 -5.40 -5.75
N ASP A 73 -17.04 -4.15 -6.06
CA ASP A 73 -17.82 -3.25 -6.91
C ASP A 73 -18.09 -3.86 -8.30
N SER A 74 -17.05 -4.36 -8.96
CA SER A 74 -17.15 -4.98 -10.30
C SER A 74 -17.92 -6.30 -10.33
N ASN A 75 -17.84 -7.11 -9.28
CA ASN A 75 -18.55 -8.39 -9.20
C ASN A 75 -19.97 -8.27 -8.64
N SER A 76 -20.31 -7.11 -8.06
CA SER A 76 -21.65 -6.80 -7.56
C SER A 76 -22.53 -6.11 -8.61
N ILE A 77 -22.05 -5.95 -9.84
CA ILE A 77 -22.85 -5.52 -10.99
C ILE A 77 -23.79 -6.66 -11.36
N VAL A 78 -24.87 -6.81 -10.59
CA VAL A 78 -26.03 -7.59 -10.98
C VAL A 78 -26.70 -6.82 -12.13
N PRO A 79 -27.06 -7.48 -13.26
CA PRO A 79 -27.83 -6.81 -14.31
C PRO A 79 -29.10 -6.25 -13.65
N ASP A 80 -29.30 -4.93 -13.72
CA ASP A 80 -30.46 -4.17 -13.23
C ASP A 80 -30.35 -3.47 -11.86
N HIS A 81 -29.18 -3.43 -11.20
CA HIS A 81 -29.00 -2.60 -10.00
C HIS A 81 -28.14 -1.35 -10.28
N PRO A 82 -28.58 -0.13 -9.91
CA PRO A 82 -27.78 1.07 -10.09
C PRO A 82 -26.53 1.05 -9.21
N VAL A 83 -25.40 1.50 -9.79
CA VAL A 83 -24.11 1.64 -9.09
C VAL A 83 -24.30 2.45 -7.81
N GLY A 84 -23.94 1.87 -6.66
CA GLY A 84 -24.05 2.52 -5.35
C GLY A 84 -25.21 2.04 -4.45
N SER A 85 -26.08 1.13 -4.90
CA SER A 85 -27.10 0.50 -4.02
C SER A 85 -26.54 -0.76 -3.34
N TYR A 86 -25.69 -0.57 -2.32
CA TYR A 86 -25.19 -1.68 -1.49
C TYR A 86 -25.96 -1.68 -0.15
N GLN A 87 -26.58 -2.83 0.21
CA GLN A 87 -26.92 -3.19 1.60
C GLN A 87 -25.89 -4.18 2.12
#